data_AF-A0A2T6KQW5-F1
#
_entry.id   AF-A0A2T6KQW5-F1
#
_cell.length_a   1.000
_cell.length_b   1.000
_cell.length_c   1.000
_cell.angle_alpha   90.00
_cell.angle_beta   90.00
_cell.angle_gamma   90.00
#
_symmetry.space_group_name_H-M   'P 1'
#
loop_
_entity.id
_entity.type
_entity.pdbx_description
1 polymer ?
#
loop_
_entity_poly.entity_id
_entity_poly.type
_entity_poly.pdbx_seq_one_letter_code
_entity_poly.pdbx_strand_id
1 'polypeptide(L)'
;MQGNSLFLGRLRGPIKSAMILFIGLTLVLYAYLVGQRILSEESYGMFEMIRPAGRPLVQVMLASLSAALIFASLFLSDTKGAIETPPDGFFDLVSVILGRLAMIMTAFIVLVMFYEVVSRYVFSRPTLWANELSLWIACFVFLLAGLYAMQQRSHIRIYIIYDMMPWWAQKASDMISVLLIVGFTFALVWGGYTDAENRFMRMETFGTAWDPPIPGIVKPALLIIIVLVCIQAVSNLIADWNKVPESHTPADEIDEVEIENIRRTLEDKN
;
A
#
# COMPACT_ATOMS: atom_id res chain seq x y z
N MET A 1 23.47 16.23 -1.24
CA MET A 1 22.10 15.84 -0.85
C MET A 1 22.08 14.58 0.03
N GLN A 2 22.85 14.53 1.12
CA GLN A 2 22.92 13.38 2.05
C GLN A 2 22.12 13.58 3.35
N GLY A 3 21.27 14.62 3.43
CA GLY A 3 20.71 15.11 4.71
C GLY A 3 19.33 14.60 5.14
N ASN A 4 18.44 14.16 4.24
CA ASN A 4 17.05 13.84 4.61
C ASN A 4 16.78 12.33 4.55
N SER A 5 17.27 11.60 5.56
CA SER A 5 16.82 10.24 5.85
C SER A 5 15.98 10.29 7.13
N LEU A 6 14.74 9.82 7.06
CA LEU A 6 13.81 9.86 8.19
C LEU A 6 14.17 8.84 9.28
N PHE A 7 14.50 7.61 8.87
CA PHE A 7 14.76 6.53 9.83
C PHE A 7 15.88 5.58 9.42
N LEU A 8 16.20 5.46 8.13
CA LEU A 8 17.21 4.49 7.68
C LEU A 8 18.63 4.91 8.01
N GLY A 9 18.93 6.20 8.08
CA GLY A 9 20.24 6.76 8.37
C GLY A 9 21.35 6.08 7.55
N ARG A 10 22.22 5.32 8.24
CA ARG A 10 23.33 4.57 7.62
C ARG A 10 22.89 3.38 6.77
N LEU A 11 21.70 2.82 7.01
CA LEU A 11 21.15 1.68 6.26
C LEU A 11 20.53 2.09 4.92
N ARG A 12 20.35 3.39 4.64
CA ARG A 12 19.79 3.86 3.36
C ARG A 12 20.63 3.43 2.16
N GLY A 13 21.95 3.51 2.28
CA GLY A 13 22.91 3.07 1.27
C GLY A 13 22.77 1.58 0.91
N PRO A 14 22.92 0.64 1.87
CA PRO A 14 22.78 -0.78 1.59
C PRO A 14 21.38 -1.17 1.12
N ILE A 15 20.31 -0.54 1.63
CA ILE A 15 18.94 -0.80 1.17
C ILE A 15 18.74 -0.37 -0.28
N LYS A 16 19.29 0.79 -0.69
CA LYS A 16 19.27 1.23 -2.08
C LYS A 16 20.02 0.24 -2.99
N SER A 17 21.18 -0.23 -2.55
CA SER A 17 21.97 -1.22 -3.31
C SER A 17 21.22 -2.55 -3.44
N ALA A 18 20.59 -3.03 -2.36
CA ALA A 18 19.76 -4.24 -2.38
C ALA A 18 18.56 -4.08 -3.31
N MET A 19 17.85 -2.94 -3.24
CA MET A 19 16.74 -2.62 -4.14
C MET A 19 17.19 -2.70 -5.61
N ILE A 20 18.28 -2.03 -5.98
CA ILE A 20 18.79 -2.02 -7.37
C ILE A 20 19.22 -3.43 -7.80
N LEU A 21 19.87 -4.18 -6.91
CA LEU A 21 20.28 -5.55 -7.16
C LEU A 21 19.08 -6.46 -7.46
N PHE A 22 18.05 -6.44 -6.62
CA PHE A 22 16.87 -7.29 -6.82
C PHE A 22 16.06 -6.87 -8.03
N ILE A 23 15.90 -5.56 -8.31
CA ILE A 23 15.27 -5.07 -9.54
C ILE A 23 16.05 -5.57 -10.77
N GLY A 24 17.38 -5.42 -10.78
CA GLY A 24 18.23 -5.89 -11.86
C GLY A 24 18.13 -7.39 -12.06
N LEU A 25 18.17 -8.17 -10.97
CA LEU A 25 18.01 -9.62 -10.99
C LEU A 25 16.65 -10.03 -11.60
N THR A 26 15.56 -9.39 -11.17
CA THR A 26 14.22 -9.65 -11.72
C THR A 26 14.16 -9.34 -13.21
N LEU A 27 14.71 -8.22 -13.66
CA LEU A 27 14.73 -7.85 -15.07
C LEU A 27 15.55 -8.83 -15.92
N VAL A 28 16.70 -9.28 -15.42
CA VAL A 28 17.54 -10.28 -16.11
C VAL A 28 16.82 -11.63 -16.20
N LEU A 29 16.21 -12.10 -15.11
CA LEU A 29 15.45 -13.35 -15.11
C LEU A 29 14.21 -13.28 -16.00
N TYR A 30 13.52 -12.14 -16.00
CA TYR A 30 12.40 -11.90 -16.90
C TYR A 30 12.83 -11.88 -18.37
N ALA A 31 13.91 -11.17 -18.70
CA ALA A 31 14.45 -11.14 -20.06
C ALA A 31 14.91 -12.53 -20.53
N TYR A 32 15.48 -13.33 -19.62
CA TYR A 32 15.85 -14.71 -19.90
C TYR A 32 14.62 -15.58 -20.24
N LEU A 33 13.55 -15.48 -19.45
CA LEU A 33 12.28 -16.19 -19.71
C LEU A 33 11.62 -15.76 -21.03
N VAL A 34 11.63 -14.45 -21.33
CA VAL A 34 11.11 -13.93 -22.61
C VAL A 34 11.98 -14.39 -23.78
N GLY A 35 13.30 -14.40 -23.63
CA GLY A 35 14.22 -14.92 -24.63
C GLY A 35 14.00 -16.40 -24.92
N GLN A 36 13.80 -17.22 -23.87
CA GLN A 36 13.42 -18.63 -24.03
C GLN A 36 12.10 -18.79 -24.77
N ARG A 37 11.10 -17.94 -24.51
CA ARG A 37 9.83 -17.97 -25.23
C ARG A 37 9.98 -17.73 -26.75
N ILE A 38 11.01 -17.01 -27.18
CA ILE A 38 11.27 -16.74 -28.61
C ILE A 38 12.10 -17.88 -29.24
N LEU A 39 13.00 -18.49 -28.46
CA LEU A 39 14.01 -19.44 -28.94
C LEU A 39 13.62 -20.92 -28.79
N SER A 40 12.70 -21.26 -27.89
CA SER A 40 12.33 -22.64 -27.56
C SER A 40 10.81 -22.85 -27.60
N GLU A 41 10.38 -24.00 -28.12
CA GLU A 41 8.96 -24.38 -28.23
C GLU A 41 8.31 -24.70 -26.86
N GLU A 42 9.13 -24.96 -25.82
CA GLU A 42 8.69 -25.07 -24.43
C GLU A 42 8.54 -23.68 -23.78
N SER A 43 7.66 -22.84 -24.32
CA SER A 43 7.43 -21.52 -23.74
C SER A 43 6.63 -21.64 -22.43
N TYR A 44 7.13 -20.99 -21.37
CA TYR A 44 6.39 -20.85 -20.11
C TYR A 44 5.11 -20.02 -20.36
N GLY A 45 3.96 -20.66 -20.27
CA GLY A 45 2.66 -20.01 -20.33
C GLY A 45 2.41 -19.14 -19.10
N MET A 46 1.55 -18.14 -19.24
CA MET A 46 1.20 -17.23 -18.14
C MET A 46 0.61 -17.93 -16.91
N PHE A 47 -0.15 -19.02 -17.12
CA PHE A 47 -0.67 -19.86 -16.02
C PHE A 47 0.46 -20.53 -15.22
N GLU A 48 1.55 -20.88 -15.89
CA GLU A 48 2.71 -21.54 -15.29
C GLU A 48 3.59 -20.53 -14.53
N MET A 49 3.48 -19.23 -14.86
CA MET A 49 4.09 -18.16 -14.08
C MET A 49 3.37 -17.92 -12.74
N ILE A 50 2.05 -18.14 -12.67
CA ILE A 50 1.24 -17.92 -11.46
C ILE A 50 1.31 -19.12 -10.52
N ARG A 51 1.41 -20.34 -11.07
CA ARG A 51 1.58 -21.59 -10.30
C ARG A 51 2.93 -22.24 -10.62
N PRO A 52 4.04 -21.77 -10.03
CA PRO A 52 5.39 -22.20 -10.40
C PRO A 52 5.77 -23.57 -9.81
N ALA A 53 4.82 -24.45 -9.52
CA ALA A 53 5.08 -25.77 -8.94
C ALA A 53 5.96 -26.57 -9.91
N GLY A 54 7.17 -26.94 -9.46
CA GLY A 54 8.17 -27.65 -10.27
C GLY A 54 9.05 -26.78 -11.17
N ARG A 55 8.96 -25.45 -11.11
CA ARG A 55 9.73 -24.53 -11.97
C ARG A 55 10.60 -23.58 -11.14
N PRO A 56 11.83 -23.99 -10.76
CA PRO A 56 12.65 -23.25 -9.81
C PRO A 56 13.02 -21.84 -10.31
N LEU A 57 13.20 -21.68 -11.63
CA LEU A 57 13.57 -20.39 -12.21
C LEU A 57 12.47 -19.33 -12.03
N VAL A 58 11.21 -19.70 -12.24
CA VAL A 58 10.05 -18.82 -12.03
C VAL A 58 9.90 -18.48 -10.55
N GLN A 59 10.11 -19.46 -9.65
CA GLN A 59 10.06 -19.21 -8.20
C GLN A 59 11.12 -18.19 -7.76
N VAL A 60 12.35 -18.32 -8.27
CA VAL A 60 13.43 -17.36 -7.99
C VAL A 60 13.09 -15.98 -8.55
N MET A 61 12.52 -15.90 -9.75
CA MET A 61 12.07 -14.64 -10.33
C MET A 61 11.01 -13.97 -9.44
N LEU A 62 9.96 -14.70 -9.03
CA LEU A 62 8.89 -14.17 -8.17
C LEU A 62 9.40 -13.77 -6.78
N ALA A 63 10.34 -14.53 -6.21
CA ALA A 63 10.99 -14.20 -4.95
C ALA A 63 11.84 -12.92 -5.09
N SER A 64 12.59 -12.80 -6.19
CA SER A 64 13.38 -11.59 -6.48
C SER A 64 12.49 -10.37 -6.69
N LEU A 65 11.35 -10.51 -7.37
CA LEU A 65 10.38 -9.44 -7.59
C LEU A 65 9.76 -9.01 -6.26
N SER A 66 9.35 -9.96 -5.43
CA SER A 66 8.81 -9.68 -4.09
C SER A 66 9.84 -8.93 -3.23
N ALA A 67 11.10 -9.37 -3.24
CA ALA A 67 12.19 -8.70 -2.55
C ALA A 67 12.42 -7.28 -3.09
N ALA A 68 12.43 -7.11 -4.42
CA ALA A 68 12.56 -5.81 -5.07
C ALA A 68 11.46 -4.84 -4.62
N LEU A 69 10.21 -5.29 -4.57
CA LEU A 69 9.08 -4.48 -4.11
C LEU A 69 9.21 -4.09 -2.63
N ILE A 70 9.62 -5.01 -1.76
CA ILE A 70 9.83 -4.74 -0.33
C ILE A 70 10.96 -3.73 -0.13
N PHE A 71 12.11 -3.92 -0.77
CA PHE A 71 13.24 -3.00 -0.65
C PHE A 71 12.95 -1.63 -1.29
N ALA A 72 12.22 -1.60 -2.41
CA ALA A 72 11.77 -0.35 -3.01
C ALA A 72 10.83 0.40 -2.09
N SER A 73 9.87 -0.29 -1.49
CA SER A 73 8.95 0.29 -0.52
C SER A 73 9.68 0.85 0.71
N LEU A 74 10.63 0.07 1.26
CA LEU A 74 11.46 0.48 2.39
C LEU A 74 12.31 1.71 2.07
N PHE A 75 12.89 1.77 0.87
CA PHE A 75 13.69 2.91 0.42
C PHE A 75 12.84 4.17 0.22
N LEU A 76 11.66 4.05 -0.40
CA LEU A 76 10.74 5.16 -0.63
C LEU A 76 10.05 5.64 0.67
N SER A 77 9.96 4.78 1.68
CA SER A 77 9.46 5.15 3.01
C SER A 77 10.40 6.10 3.76
N ASP A 78 11.68 6.15 3.40
CA ASP A 78 12.66 7.02 4.05
C ASP A 78 12.55 8.49 3.62
N THR A 79 11.73 8.77 2.60
CA THR A 79 11.43 10.11 2.11
C THR A 79 10.06 10.59 2.58
N LYS A 80 10.02 11.81 3.14
CA LYS A 80 8.81 12.50 3.58
C LYS A 80 8.13 13.19 2.39
N GLY A 81 6.83 12.99 2.23
CA GLY A 81 6.00 13.84 1.37
C GLY A 81 5.72 15.20 2.02
N ALA A 82 5.32 16.20 1.21
CA ALA A 82 5.05 17.56 1.71
C ALA A 82 3.95 17.59 2.78
N ILE A 83 2.89 16.80 2.59
CA ILE A 83 1.66 16.80 3.41
C ILE A 83 1.68 15.65 4.44
N GLU A 84 2.79 14.91 4.56
CA GLU A 84 2.83 13.69 5.37
C GLU A 84 3.21 13.96 6.83
N THR A 85 2.45 13.39 7.75
CA THR A 85 2.81 13.34 9.18
C THR A 85 3.98 12.36 9.40
N PRO A 86 5.01 12.75 10.18
CA PRO A 86 6.13 11.87 10.46
C PRO A 86 5.67 10.66 11.30
N PRO A 87 6.25 9.46 11.07
CA PRO A 87 5.96 8.30 11.91
C PRO A 87 6.66 8.46 13.27
N ASP A 88 5.90 8.40 14.36
CA ASP A 88 6.42 8.52 15.73
C ASP A 88 6.68 7.12 16.35
N GLY A 89 5.96 6.09 15.89
CA GLY A 89 6.03 4.73 16.41
C GLY A 89 6.41 3.63 15.41
N PHE A 90 6.66 2.42 15.93
CA PHE A 90 6.92 1.23 15.11
C PHE A 90 5.75 0.89 14.18
N PHE A 91 4.51 0.95 14.70
CA PHE A 91 3.32 0.67 13.90
C PHE A 91 3.13 1.71 12.79
N ASP A 92 3.43 2.97 13.06
CA ASP A 92 3.38 4.03 12.05
C ASP A 92 4.38 3.76 10.94
N LEU A 93 5.60 3.33 11.28
CA LEU A 93 6.63 2.98 10.31
C LEU A 93 6.17 1.84 9.39
N VAL A 94 5.59 0.79 9.97
CA VAL A 94 5.04 -0.33 9.20
C VAL A 94 3.93 0.16 8.26
N SER A 95 3.02 1.00 8.77
CA SER A 95 1.92 1.57 7.98
C SER A 95 2.41 2.45 6.82
N VAL A 96 3.46 3.25 7.02
CA VAL A 96 4.08 4.06 5.94
C VAL A 96 4.76 3.16 4.90
N ILE A 97 5.51 2.14 5.31
CA ILE A 97 6.12 1.17 4.39
C ILE A 97 5.04 0.45 3.58
N LEU A 98 3.94 0.05 4.22
CA LEU A 98 2.82 -0.58 3.52
C LEU A 98 2.10 0.40 2.58
N GLY A 99 1.98 1.68 2.95
CA GLY A 99 1.45 2.74 2.08
C GLY A 99 2.32 3.00 0.84
N ARG A 100 3.65 2.97 0.98
CA ARG A 100 4.59 3.07 -0.15
C ARG A 100 4.50 1.88 -1.09
N LEU A 101 4.23 0.69 -0.56
CA LEU A 101 3.96 -0.49 -1.38
C LEU A 101 2.70 -0.29 -2.22
N ALA A 102 1.64 0.28 -1.63
CA ALA A 102 0.41 0.62 -2.34
C ALA A 102 0.66 1.64 -3.47
N MET A 103 1.49 2.66 -3.22
CA MET A 103 1.90 3.65 -4.24
C MET A 103 2.57 2.98 -5.45
N ILE A 104 3.51 2.04 -5.22
CA ILE A 104 4.16 1.28 -6.30
C ILE A 104 3.12 0.42 -7.05
N MET A 105 2.22 -0.24 -6.32
CA MET A 105 1.15 -1.05 -6.90
C MET A 105 0.21 -0.24 -7.80
N THR A 106 -0.14 0.99 -7.42
CA THR A 106 -0.96 1.88 -8.26
C THR A 106 -0.26 2.21 -9.58
N ALA A 107 1.04 2.52 -9.55
CA ALA A 107 1.81 2.73 -10.78
C ALA A 107 1.82 1.47 -11.67
N PHE A 108 1.91 0.28 -11.07
CA PHE A 108 1.84 -0.98 -11.80
C PHE A 108 0.48 -1.23 -12.46
N ILE A 109 -0.64 -0.89 -11.80
CA ILE A 109 -1.98 -0.95 -12.39
C ILE A 109 -2.03 -0.09 -13.67
N VAL A 110 -1.50 1.14 -13.62
CA VAL A 110 -1.48 2.03 -14.78
C VAL A 110 -0.70 1.40 -15.94
N LEU A 111 0.45 0.79 -15.67
CA LEU A 111 1.25 0.11 -16.69
C LEU A 111 0.51 -1.09 -17.31
N VAL A 112 -0.14 -1.93 -16.49
CA VAL A 112 -0.91 -3.09 -16.96
C VAL A 112 -2.10 -2.67 -17.81
N MET A 113 -2.84 -1.66 -17.36
CA MET A 113 -4.01 -1.14 -18.09
C MET A 113 -3.60 -0.43 -19.38
N PHE A 114 -2.50 0.32 -19.36
CA PHE A 114 -1.94 0.93 -20.57
C PHE A 114 -1.54 -0.14 -21.58
N TYR A 115 -0.86 -1.20 -21.14
CA TYR A 115 -0.53 -2.34 -21.98
C TYR A 115 -1.78 -3.00 -22.60
N GLU A 116 -2.84 -3.20 -21.82
CA GLU A 116 -4.09 -3.77 -22.33
C GLU A 116 -4.74 -2.89 -23.41
N VAL A 117 -4.78 -1.58 -23.19
CA VAL A 117 -5.30 -0.61 -24.17
C VAL A 117 -4.49 -0.71 -25.46
N VAL A 118 -3.15 -0.67 -25.39
CA VAL A 118 -2.29 -0.80 -26.57
C VAL A 118 -2.49 -2.15 -27.26
N SER A 119 -2.49 -3.26 -26.51
CA SER A 119 -2.69 -4.62 -27.04
C SER A 119 -4.03 -4.78 -27.78
N ARG A 120 -5.09 -4.20 -27.22
CA ARG A 120 -6.44 -4.29 -27.77
C ARG A 120 -6.63 -3.41 -29.00
N TYR A 121 -6.21 -2.15 -28.94
CA TYR A 121 -6.52 -1.18 -30.00
C TYR A 121 -5.46 -1.13 -31.10
N VAL A 122 -4.18 -1.39 -30.80
CA VAL A 122 -3.10 -1.36 -31.80
C VAL A 122 -2.88 -2.75 -32.40
N PHE A 123 -2.87 -3.79 -31.57
CA PHE A 123 -2.54 -5.14 -32.01
C PHE A 123 -3.76 -6.04 -32.22
N SER A 124 -4.97 -5.57 -31.92
CA SER A 124 -6.23 -6.32 -32.00
C SER A 124 -6.18 -7.68 -31.26
N ARG A 125 -5.39 -7.75 -30.19
CA ARG A 125 -5.18 -8.95 -29.37
C ARG A 125 -5.50 -8.61 -27.90
N PRO A 126 -6.78 -8.69 -27.48
CA PRO A 126 -7.15 -8.42 -26.10
C PRO A 126 -6.52 -9.44 -25.16
N THR A 127 -6.13 -9.03 -23.95
CA THR A 127 -5.60 -9.97 -22.97
C THR A 127 -6.68 -10.42 -21.98
N LEU A 128 -6.60 -11.69 -21.57
CA LEU A 128 -7.55 -12.29 -20.64
C LEU A 128 -7.26 -11.94 -19.17
N TRP A 129 -6.05 -11.46 -18.88
CA TRP A 129 -5.52 -11.34 -17.51
C TRP A 129 -5.42 -9.90 -17.02
N ALA A 130 -5.22 -8.92 -17.89
CA ALA A 130 -4.86 -7.56 -17.46
C ALA A 130 -5.95 -6.92 -16.59
N ASN A 131 -7.22 -7.13 -16.93
CA ASN A 131 -8.35 -6.60 -16.16
C ASN A 131 -8.42 -7.21 -14.75
N GLU A 132 -8.37 -8.53 -14.66
CA GLU A 132 -8.47 -9.25 -13.39
C GLU A 132 -7.22 -9.06 -12.51
N LEU A 133 -6.03 -8.98 -13.11
CA LEU A 133 -4.80 -8.65 -12.39
C LEU A 133 -4.89 -7.22 -11.81
N SER A 134 -5.36 -6.26 -12.60
CA SER A 134 -5.53 -4.88 -12.13
C SER A 134 -6.56 -4.80 -11.00
N LEU A 135 -7.67 -5.53 -11.10
CA LEU A 135 -8.65 -5.66 -10.02
C LEU A 135 -8.01 -6.23 -8.75
N TRP A 136 -7.24 -7.30 -8.89
CA TRP A 136 -6.60 -7.96 -7.76
C TRP A 136 -5.61 -7.04 -7.04
N ILE A 137 -4.77 -6.32 -7.79
CA ILE A 137 -3.85 -5.33 -7.23
C ILE A 137 -4.62 -4.16 -6.62
N ALA A 138 -5.70 -3.70 -7.26
CA ALA A 138 -6.54 -2.63 -6.74
C ALA A 138 -7.17 -2.99 -5.38
N CYS A 139 -7.57 -4.24 -5.16
CA CYS A 139 -8.04 -4.70 -3.85
C CYS A 139 -6.97 -4.49 -2.76
N PHE A 140 -5.71 -4.86 -3.03
CA PHE A 140 -4.62 -4.64 -2.07
C PHE A 140 -4.32 -3.15 -1.87
N VAL A 141 -4.30 -2.36 -2.95
CA VAL A 141 -4.13 -0.90 -2.86
C VAL A 141 -5.19 -0.29 -1.94
N PHE A 142 -6.45 -0.67 -2.10
CA PHE A 142 -7.54 -0.15 -1.27
C PHE A 142 -7.37 -0.51 0.20
N LEU A 143 -7.02 -1.77 0.50
CA LEU A 143 -6.80 -2.22 1.87
C LEU A 143 -5.60 -1.49 2.53
N LEU A 144 -4.47 -1.40 1.83
CA LEU A 144 -3.26 -0.74 2.33
C LEU A 144 -3.44 0.78 2.44
N ALA A 145 -4.19 1.39 1.54
CA ALA A 145 -4.53 2.82 1.59
C ALA A 145 -5.36 3.15 2.83
N GLY A 146 -6.27 2.28 3.26
CA GLY A 146 -7.02 2.45 4.51
C GLY A 146 -6.11 2.46 5.75
N LEU A 147 -5.12 1.56 5.80
CA LEU A 147 -4.13 1.53 6.88
C LEU A 147 -3.26 2.79 6.90
N TYR A 148 -2.79 3.21 5.72
CA TYR A 148 -2.00 4.43 5.58
C TYR A 148 -2.79 5.69 5.95
N ALA A 149 -4.07 5.79 5.53
CA ALA A 149 -4.94 6.90 5.90
C ALA A 149 -5.20 6.98 7.41
N MET A 150 -5.32 5.83 8.09
CA MET A 150 -5.42 5.76 9.54
C MET A 150 -4.16 6.29 10.23
N GLN A 151 -2.96 5.93 9.72
CA GLN A 151 -1.69 6.46 10.24
C GLN A 151 -1.57 7.98 10.02
N GLN A 152 -2.01 8.48 8.85
CA GLN A 152 -1.99 9.91 8.52
C GLN A 152 -3.12 10.73 9.18
N ARG A 153 -4.00 10.09 9.96
CA ARG A 153 -5.15 10.74 10.62
C ARG A 153 -6.06 11.48 9.65
N SER A 154 -6.12 11.04 8.40
CA SER A 154 -6.85 11.72 7.32
C SER A 154 -8.37 11.45 7.35
N HIS A 155 -8.89 10.87 8.43
CA HIS A 155 -10.32 10.70 8.61
C HIS A 155 -10.98 12.06 8.85
N ILE A 156 -12.12 12.27 8.19
CA ILE A 156 -12.89 13.51 8.33
C ILE A 156 -13.32 13.66 9.80
N ARG A 157 -12.73 14.66 10.47
CA ARG A 157 -13.06 15.05 11.85
C ARG A 157 -13.66 16.44 11.84
N ILE A 158 -14.73 16.65 12.59
CA ILE A 158 -15.32 17.99 12.78
C ILE A 158 -14.54 18.68 13.91
N TYR A 159 -13.47 19.39 13.55
CA TYR A 159 -12.61 20.09 14.52
C TYR A 159 -13.38 21.12 15.35
N ILE A 160 -14.34 21.85 14.75
CA ILE A 160 -15.12 22.88 15.46
C ILE A 160 -15.83 22.31 16.70
N ILE A 161 -16.50 21.16 16.57
CA ILE A 161 -17.22 20.54 17.69
C ILE A 161 -16.23 19.97 18.71
N TYR A 162 -15.13 19.39 18.23
CA TYR A 162 -14.09 18.83 19.07
C TYR A 162 -13.39 19.90 19.93
N ASP A 163 -13.08 21.06 19.34
CA ASP A 163 -12.39 22.16 20.00
C ASP A 163 -13.27 22.91 21.00
N MET A 164 -14.59 22.91 20.79
CA MET A 164 -15.56 23.45 21.76
C MET A 164 -15.75 22.57 23.00
N MET A 165 -15.31 21.31 22.95
CA MET A 165 -15.57 20.32 23.99
C MET A 165 -14.50 20.39 25.11
N PRO A 166 -14.87 20.24 26.40
CA PRO A 166 -13.88 20.22 27.48
C PRO A 166 -12.95 19.00 27.35
N TRP A 167 -11.72 19.13 27.86
CA TRP A 167 -10.63 18.14 27.76
C TRP A 167 -11.04 16.68 28.06
N TRP A 168 -11.88 16.46 29.07
CA TRP A 168 -12.33 15.13 29.47
C TRP A 168 -13.26 14.50 28.42
N ALA A 169 -14.05 15.32 27.74
CA ALA A 169 -15.00 14.87 26.74
C ALA A 169 -14.31 14.65 25.38
N GLN A 170 -13.25 15.40 25.05
CA GLN A 170 -12.32 15.08 23.96
C GLN A 170 -11.72 13.69 24.12
N LYS A 171 -11.11 13.42 25.28
CA LYS A 171 -10.56 12.09 25.59
C LYS A 171 -11.61 10.99 25.57
N ALA A 172 -12.80 11.25 26.09
CA ALA A 172 -13.89 10.28 26.06
C ALA A 172 -14.33 9.97 24.61
N SER A 173 -14.44 10.99 23.76
CA SER A 173 -14.79 10.82 22.34
C SER A 173 -13.76 9.98 21.59
N ASP A 174 -12.46 10.27 21.78
CA ASP A 174 -11.39 9.50 21.15
C ASP A 174 -11.38 8.04 21.65
N MET A 175 -11.58 7.82 22.95
CA MET A 175 -11.67 6.49 23.54
C MET A 175 -12.88 5.71 23.02
N ILE A 176 -14.06 6.33 22.92
CA ILE A 176 -15.27 5.70 22.36
C ILE A 176 -15.05 5.35 20.90
N SER A 177 -14.45 6.25 20.12
CA SER A 177 -14.19 6.03 18.69
C SER A 177 -13.30 4.80 18.48
N VAL A 178 -12.22 4.68 19.26
CA VAL A 178 -11.31 3.53 19.20
C VAL A 178 -12.00 2.26 19.70
N LEU A 179 -12.82 2.34 20.76
CA LEU A 179 -13.60 1.20 21.24
C LEU A 179 -14.58 0.68 20.18
N LEU A 180 -15.24 1.57 19.44
CA LEU A 180 -16.10 1.22 18.31
C LEU A 180 -15.30 0.54 17.19
N ILE A 181 -14.09 1.05 16.87
CA ILE A 181 -13.20 0.41 15.89
C ILE A 181 -12.79 -0.99 16.34
N VAL A 182 -12.43 -1.16 17.62
CA VAL A 182 -12.08 -2.47 18.20
C VAL A 182 -13.26 -3.42 18.14
N GLY A 183 -14.46 -2.97 18.55
CA GLY A 183 -15.68 -3.77 18.50
C GLY A 183 -16.08 -4.17 17.07
N PHE A 184 -15.98 -3.24 16.12
CA PHE A 184 -16.22 -3.50 14.70
C PHE A 184 -15.21 -4.50 14.13
N THR A 185 -13.93 -4.33 14.45
CA THR A 185 -12.86 -5.24 14.03
C THR A 185 -13.10 -6.65 14.58
N PHE A 186 -13.47 -6.75 15.86
CA PHE A 186 -13.80 -8.03 16.49
C PHE A 186 -14.99 -8.70 15.80
N ALA A 187 -16.08 -7.96 15.53
CA ALA A 187 -17.25 -8.50 14.86
C ALA A 187 -16.95 -8.96 13.42
N LEU A 188 -16.15 -8.20 12.67
CA LEU A 188 -15.71 -8.57 11.32
C LEU A 188 -14.82 -9.81 11.31
N VAL A 189 -13.84 -9.89 12.21
CA VAL A 189 -12.97 -11.05 12.32
C VAL A 189 -13.78 -12.26 12.73
N TRP A 190 -14.60 -12.16 13.77
CA TRP A 190 -15.44 -13.28 14.23
C TRP A 190 -16.41 -13.77 13.15
N GLY A 191 -17.14 -12.86 12.50
CA GLY A 191 -18.10 -13.22 11.46
C GLY A 191 -17.46 -13.65 10.14
N GLY A 192 -16.28 -13.10 9.80
CA GLY A 192 -15.59 -13.34 8.54
C GLY A 192 -14.57 -14.48 8.58
N TYR A 193 -14.11 -14.92 9.76
CA TYR A 193 -13.01 -15.88 9.89
C TYR A 193 -13.29 -17.20 9.17
N THR A 194 -14.44 -17.83 9.44
CA THR A 194 -14.81 -19.12 8.84
C THR A 194 -14.95 -19.03 7.32
N ASP A 195 -15.50 -17.93 6.79
CA ASP A 195 -15.56 -17.74 5.33
C ASP A 195 -14.15 -17.52 4.77
N ALA A 196 -13.34 -16.65 5.37
CA ALA A 196 -11.97 -16.41 4.90
C ALA A 196 -11.10 -17.69 4.92
N GLU A 197 -11.17 -18.48 5.98
CA GLU A 197 -10.46 -19.75 6.12
C GLU A 197 -10.89 -20.75 5.04
N ASN A 198 -12.19 -20.97 4.87
CA ASN A 198 -12.70 -21.89 3.86
C ASN A 198 -12.28 -21.49 2.44
N ARG A 199 -12.33 -20.20 2.12
CA ARG A 199 -11.96 -19.66 0.80
C ARG A 199 -10.47 -19.76 0.55
N PHE A 200 -9.65 -19.55 1.58
CA PHE A 200 -8.20 -19.71 1.53
C PHE A 200 -7.79 -21.17 1.31
N MET A 201 -8.36 -22.09 2.10
CA MET A 201 -8.05 -23.52 2.01
C MET A 201 -8.46 -24.12 0.68
N ARG A 202 -9.59 -23.67 0.11
CA ARG A 202 -10.06 -24.12 -1.21
C ARG A 202 -9.37 -23.40 -2.37
N MET A 203 -8.58 -22.36 -2.10
CA MET A 203 -8.00 -21.47 -3.11
C MET A 203 -9.05 -21.07 -4.15
N GLU A 204 -10.21 -20.60 -3.68
CA GLU A 204 -11.34 -20.33 -4.56
C GLU A 204 -11.00 -19.28 -5.61
N THR A 205 -11.39 -19.57 -6.85
CA THR A 205 -11.10 -18.79 -8.04
C THR A 205 -12.27 -17.89 -8.43
N PHE A 206 -11.98 -16.91 -9.28
CA PHE A 206 -12.92 -15.83 -9.62
C PHE A 206 -14.01 -16.24 -10.62
N GLY A 207 -13.90 -17.41 -11.27
CA GLY A 207 -14.88 -17.96 -12.21
C GLY A 207 -14.83 -17.34 -13.61
N THR A 208 -13.67 -16.87 -14.03
CA THR A 208 -13.44 -16.08 -15.25
C THR A 208 -12.40 -16.74 -16.16
N ALA A 209 -12.09 -16.17 -17.34
CA ALA A 209 -11.22 -16.82 -18.32
C ALA A 209 -9.77 -17.00 -17.84
N TRP A 210 -9.28 -16.11 -16.96
CA TRP A 210 -7.95 -16.23 -16.33
C TRP A 210 -8.00 -16.90 -14.96
N ASP A 211 -9.15 -16.85 -14.28
CA ASP A 211 -9.48 -17.62 -13.06
C ASP A 211 -8.47 -17.53 -11.89
N PRO A 212 -7.98 -16.34 -11.52
CA PRO A 212 -7.06 -16.17 -10.40
C PRO A 212 -7.77 -16.45 -9.05
N PRO A 213 -7.03 -16.90 -8.02
CA PRO A 213 -7.56 -17.11 -6.67
C PRO A 213 -7.75 -15.78 -5.90
N ILE A 214 -8.50 -14.83 -6.48
CA ILE A 214 -8.78 -13.51 -5.87
C ILE A 214 -9.54 -13.68 -4.55
N PRO A 215 -10.69 -14.38 -4.49
CA PRO A 215 -11.42 -14.54 -3.22
C PRO A 215 -10.61 -15.26 -2.16
N GLY A 216 -9.84 -16.27 -2.55
CA GLY A 216 -9.01 -17.05 -1.63
C GLY A 216 -7.94 -16.23 -0.93
N ILE A 217 -7.37 -15.23 -1.60
CA ILE A 217 -6.25 -14.43 -1.06
C ILE A 217 -6.74 -13.09 -0.46
N VAL A 218 -7.68 -12.41 -1.11
CA VAL A 218 -8.14 -11.08 -0.69
C VAL A 218 -8.97 -11.14 0.60
N LYS A 219 -9.79 -12.17 0.81
CA LYS A 219 -10.62 -12.27 2.02
C LYS A 219 -9.80 -12.44 3.31
N PRO A 220 -8.81 -13.35 3.39
CA PRO A 220 -7.89 -13.39 4.53
C PRO A 220 -7.08 -12.10 4.68
N ALA A 221 -6.61 -11.52 3.56
CA ALA A 221 -5.86 -10.27 3.60
C ALA A 221 -6.68 -9.11 4.20
N LEU A 222 -7.99 -9.05 3.89
CA LEU A 222 -8.91 -8.08 4.48
C LEU A 222 -8.99 -8.23 6.00
N LEU A 223 -9.09 -9.47 6.52
CA LEU A 223 -9.11 -9.72 7.96
C LEU A 223 -7.77 -9.35 8.64
N ILE A 224 -6.65 -9.59 7.98
CA ILE A 224 -5.34 -9.19 8.51
C ILE A 224 -5.23 -7.67 8.56
N ILE A 225 -5.62 -6.98 7.48
CA ILE A 225 -5.47 -5.53 7.40
C ILE A 225 -6.43 -4.79 8.34
N ILE A 226 -7.66 -5.27 8.53
CA ILE A 226 -8.57 -4.64 9.52
C ILE A 226 -8.01 -4.75 10.95
N VAL A 227 -7.32 -5.85 11.27
CA VAL A 227 -6.60 -5.99 12.55
C VAL A 227 -5.44 -5.00 12.63
N LEU A 228 -4.67 -4.82 11.56
CA LEU A 228 -3.59 -3.81 11.52
C LEU A 228 -4.14 -2.39 11.68
N VAL A 229 -5.28 -2.06 11.05
CA VAL A 229 -5.96 -0.76 11.21
C VAL A 229 -6.40 -0.56 12.66
N CYS A 230 -6.93 -1.61 13.31
CA CYS A 230 -7.30 -1.57 14.72
C CYS A 230 -6.09 -1.31 15.62
N ILE A 231 -4.97 -2.01 15.38
CA ILE A 231 -3.71 -1.80 16.09
C ILE A 231 -3.21 -0.36 15.87
N GLN A 232 -3.29 0.15 14.64
CA GLN A 232 -2.91 1.52 14.32
C GLN A 232 -3.80 2.54 15.04
N ALA A 233 -5.12 2.33 15.11
CA ALA A 233 -6.05 3.20 15.83
C ALA A 233 -5.75 3.24 17.34
N VAL A 234 -5.43 2.09 17.93
CA VAL A 234 -5.01 2.00 19.34
C VAL A 234 -3.66 2.68 19.55
N SER A 235 -2.70 2.47 18.64
CA SER A 235 -1.38 3.14 18.68
C SER A 235 -1.52 4.66 18.64
N ASN A 236 -2.36 5.18 17.74
CA ASN A 236 -2.64 6.61 17.64
C ASN A 236 -3.24 7.16 18.95
N LEU A 237 -4.20 6.46 19.55
CA LEU A 237 -4.81 6.87 20.83
C LEU A 237 -3.78 6.94 21.95
N ILE A 238 -2.89 5.94 22.05
CA ILE A 238 -1.83 5.90 23.06
C ILE A 238 -0.84 7.04 22.85
N ALA A 239 -0.43 7.29 21.60
CA ALA A 239 0.50 8.35 21.24
C ALA A 239 -0.06 9.75 21.56
N ASP A 240 -1.37 9.95 21.42
CA ASP A 240 -2.01 11.24 21.67
C ASP A 240 -2.43 11.45 23.12
N TRP A 241 -2.47 10.39 23.93
CA TRP A 241 -3.06 10.45 25.27
C TRP A 241 -2.46 11.54 26.18
N ASN A 242 -1.17 11.82 25.97
CA ASN A 242 -0.40 12.81 26.73
C ASN A 242 -0.16 14.12 25.96
N LYS A 243 -0.61 14.23 24.70
CA LYS A 243 -0.47 15.46 23.93
C LYS A 243 -1.47 16.51 24.45
N VAL A 244 -1.03 17.75 24.55
CA VAL A 244 -1.88 18.89 24.93
C VAL A 244 -2.84 19.15 23.76
N PRO A 245 -4.12 19.50 24.00
CA PRO A 245 -5.03 19.87 22.91
C PRO A 245 -4.43 21.04 22.12
N GLU A 246 -4.01 20.80 20.89
CA GLU A 246 -3.63 21.84 19.94
C GLU A 246 -4.92 22.39 19.30
N SER A 247 -5.14 23.69 19.42
CA SER A 247 -6.26 24.35 18.72
C SER A 247 -5.93 24.39 17.23
N HIS A 248 -6.71 23.70 16.41
CA HIS A 248 -6.49 23.67 14.96
C HIS A 248 -7.14 24.92 14.36
N THR A 249 -6.33 25.89 13.93
CA THR A 249 -6.84 27.03 13.17
C THR A 249 -6.79 26.72 11.67
N PRO A 250 -7.70 27.27 10.84
CA PRO A 250 -7.64 27.08 9.39
C PRO A 250 -6.33 27.54 8.75
N ALA A 251 -5.55 28.38 9.43
CA ALA A 251 -4.23 28.80 9.00
C ALA A 251 -3.17 27.68 9.13
N ASP A 252 -3.38 26.71 10.03
CA ASP A 252 -2.48 25.58 10.24
C ASP A 252 -2.59 24.52 9.13
N GLU A 253 -3.62 24.61 8.29
CA GLU A 253 -3.79 23.74 7.10
C GLU A 253 -2.99 24.24 5.88
N ILE A 254 -2.55 25.50 5.87
CA ILE A 254 -1.79 26.08 4.75
C ILE A 254 -0.33 25.63 4.85
N ASP A 255 0.12 24.81 3.91
CA ASP A 255 1.47 24.27 3.93
C ASP A 255 2.50 25.27 3.35
N GLU A 256 3.78 25.01 3.63
CA GLU A 256 4.89 25.89 3.24
C GLU A 256 4.99 26.05 1.71
N VAL A 257 4.55 25.03 0.96
CA VAL A 257 4.51 25.02 -0.51
C VAL A 257 3.37 25.88 -1.03
N GLU A 258 2.21 25.84 -0.40
CA GLU A 258 1.07 26.70 -0.69
C GLU A 258 1.40 28.16 -0.34
N ILE A 259 2.09 28.41 0.78
CA ILE A 259 2.62 29.73 1.13
C ILE A 259 3.60 30.23 0.06
N GLU A 260 4.51 29.38 -0.41
CA GLU A 260 5.47 29.72 -1.46
C GLU A 260 4.77 29.99 -2.80
N ASN A 261 3.76 29.21 -3.16
CA ASN A 261 2.94 29.42 -4.35
C ASN A 261 2.11 30.72 -4.27
N ILE A 262 1.54 31.02 -3.10
CA ILE A 262 0.85 32.28 -2.82
C ILE A 262 1.84 33.44 -2.93
N ARG A 263 3.03 33.33 -2.34
CA ARG A 263 4.08 34.36 -2.44
C ARG A 263 4.46 34.61 -3.90
N ARG A 264 4.72 33.55 -4.66
CA ARG A 264 5.10 33.64 -6.08
C ARG A 264 4.00 34.27 -6.94
N THR A 265 2.73 33.93 -6.70
CA THR A 265 1.60 34.54 -7.42
C THR A 265 1.35 36.02 -7.05
N LEU A 266 1.77 36.46 -5.87
CA LEU A 266 1.74 37.86 -5.46
C LEU A 266 2.93 38.65 -6.03
N GLU A 267 4.10 38.03 -6.17
CA GLU A 267 5.29 38.62 -6.80
C GLU A 267 5.09 38.82 -8.32
N ASP A 268 4.44 37.88 -9.02
CA ASP A 268 4.13 38.00 -10.46
C ASP A 268 3.07 39.10 -10.78
N LYS A 269 2.39 39.65 -9.75
CA LYS A 269 1.36 40.69 -9.90
C LYS A 269 1.84 42.13 -9.64
N ASN A 270 3.08 42.31 -9.18
CA ASN A 270 3.72 43.62 -8.95
C ASN A 270 4.82 43.89 -9.97
#